data_AF-A0A1S2HHQ7-F1
#
_entry.id   AF-A0A1S2HHQ7-F1
#
_cell.length_a   1.000
_cell.length_b   1.000
_cell.length_c   1.000
_cell.angle_alpha   90.00
_cell.angle_beta   90.00
_cell.angle_gamma   90.00
#
_symmetry.space_group_name_H-M   'P 1'
#
loop_
_entity.id
_entity.type
_entity.pdbx_description
1 polymer ?
#
loop_
_entity_poly.entity_id
_entity_poly.type
_entity_poly.pdbx_seq_one_letter_code
_entity_poly.pdbx_strand_id
1 'polypeptide(L)'
;MSTREQHVGSGTAEAFADRLQRLRRAAGDPSYGDVAARITARRVAVGTPEAAARIARSTVYDVFRPGRTRLNVSLVGEVVRVLGVADGDVEEWQRAARSPVVARPGPGPAGPVRPEVGPAPSAQSEADERPTGRPGSARLTSSASAVVASSLRRWPDRFRHDLDAGSVVLLVAAAVGLDLFGASVSEQFHLPIWLDTIGTAVIALRLGPWAGAGVGAGAVLLNQLAHGPTSFWFALVGVVAGLLWGAGGRLRGLQRSSWRLLVLGLVVAVGCTAVATPVTVLAYQASVTHGTQAYIDLLSAAGDGPWVAVALANLGASVLDKVLTTFVAFALLVLLERRMTRAQETPLPD
;
A
#
# COMPACT_ATOMS: atom_id res chain seq x y z
N MET A 1 38.09 8.99 -19.49
CA MET A 1 37.91 10.34 -18.89
C MET A 1 36.55 10.84 -19.32
N SER A 2 35.73 11.18 -18.32
CA SER A 2 34.27 11.25 -18.35
C SER A 2 33.69 12.52 -18.98
N THR A 3 32.40 12.44 -19.31
CA THR A 3 31.35 13.47 -19.16
C THR A 3 30.92 14.23 -20.43
N ARG A 4 29.81 13.79 -21.03
CA ARG A 4 28.68 14.68 -21.42
C ARG A 4 27.46 13.88 -21.89
N GLU A 5 26.74 13.31 -20.93
CA GLU A 5 25.30 13.06 -21.07
C GLU A 5 24.64 13.61 -19.80
N GLN A 6 24.14 14.83 -19.88
CA GLN A 6 23.27 15.40 -18.85
C GLN A 6 22.04 15.98 -19.54
N HIS A 7 20.94 15.24 -19.38
CA HIS A 7 19.56 15.68 -19.20
C HIS A 7 19.30 17.20 -19.36
N VAL A 8 18.68 17.59 -20.48
CA VAL A 8 18.10 18.95 -20.69
C VAL A 8 16.56 18.90 -20.69
N GLY A 9 15.93 17.81 -20.24
CA GLY A 9 14.47 17.63 -20.29
C GLY A 9 13.66 17.92 -19.03
N SER A 10 14.26 17.92 -17.83
CA SER A 10 13.52 17.96 -16.55
C SER A 10 13.20 19.36 -16.03
N GLY A 11 14.04 20.36 -16.33
CA GLY A 11 13.95 21.69 -15.74
C GLY A 11 12.70 22.49 -16.10
N THR A 12 12.05 22.23 -17.24
CA THR A 12 10.91 23.03 -17.72
C THR A 12 9.57 22.60 -17.11
N ALA A 13 9.36 21.29 -16.92
CA ALA A 13 8.16 20.75 -16.29
C ALA A 13 8.16 20.98 -14.77
N GLU A 14 9.34 20.87 -14.14
CA GLU A 14 9.55 21.22 -12.73
C GLU A 14 9.34 22.74 -12.51
N ALA A 15 9.93 23.58 -13.36
CA ALA A 15 9.72 25.04 -13.29
C ALA A 15 8.24 25.45 -13.48
N PHE A 16 7.47 24.72 -14.30
CA PHE A 16 6.05 24.96 -14.49
C PHE A 16 5.23 24.61 -13.23
N ALA A 17 5.46 23.42 -12.66
CA ALA A 17 4.81 22.99 -11.43
C ALA A 17 5.14 23.95 -10.26
N ASP A 18 6.39 24.40 -10.16
CA ASP A 18 6.81 25.39 -9.17
C ASP A 18 6.14 26.76 -9.37
N ARG A 19 5.99 27.21 -10.63
CA ARG A 19 5.25 28.45 -10.95
C ARG A 19 3.79 28.32 -10.50
N LEU A 20 3.17 27.17 -10.73
CA LEU A 20 1.78 26.91 -10.35
C LEU A 20 1.60 26.80 -8.82
N GLN A 21 2.55 26.19 -8.12
CA GLN A 21 2.57 26.17 -6.65
C GLN A 21 2.71 27.58 -6.06
N ARG A 22 3.56 28.44 -6.65
CA ARG A 22 3.66 29.85 -6.22
C ARG A 22 2.34 30.59 -6.41
N LEU A 23 1.64 30.36 -7.52
CA LEU A 23 0.32 30.95 -7.76
C LEU A 23 -0.71 30.52 -6.72
N ARG A 24 -0.75 29.22 -6.35
CA ARG A 24 -1.66 28.72 -5.31
C ARG A 24 -1.39 29.38 -3.95
N ARG A 25 -0.12 29.54 -3.57
CA ARG A 25 0.27 30.22 -2.33
C ARG A 25 -0.16 31.70 -2.34
N ALA A 26 0.03 32.39 -3.47
CA ALA A 26 -0.42 33.77 -3.65
C ALA A 26 -1.95 33.92 -3.56
N ALA A 27 -2.70 32.89 -3.96
CA ALA A 27 -4.16 32.85 -3.87
C ALA A 27 -4.70 32.48 -2.46
N GLY A 28 -3.85 32.47 -1.43
CA GLY A 28 -4.23 32.13 -0.05
C GLY A 28 -4.15 30.64 0.29
N ASP A 29 -3.38 29.88 -0.49
CA ASP A 29 -3.15 28.43 -0.35
C ASP A 29 -4.43 27.57 -0.19
N PRO A 30 -5.46 27.77 -1.04
CA PRO A 30 -6.70 26.98 -0.96
C PRO A 30 -6.41 25.49 -1.08
N SER A 31 -7.17 24.64 -0.37
CA SER A 31 -6.96 23.19 -0.50
C SER A 31 -7.29 22.72 -1.91
N TYR A 32 -6.73 21.58 -2.35
CA TYR A 32 -7.08 21.00 -3.65
C TYR A 32 -8.57 20.66 -3.76
N GLY A 33 -9.23 20.39 -2.63
CA GLY A 33 -10.69 20.21 -2.57
C GLY A 33 -11.44 21.51 -2.84
N ASP A 34 -10.97 22.63 -2.28
CA ASP A 34 -11.58 23.95 -2.52
C ASP A 34 -11.43 24.37 -3.98
N VAL A 35 -10.26 24.12 -4.59
CA VAL A 35 -10.04 24.37 -6.01
C VAL A 35 -10.98 23.50 -6.87
N ALA A 36 -11.13 22.22 -6.55
CA ALA A 36 -12.07 21.32 -7.23
C ALA A 36 -13.55 21.77 -7.10
N ALA A 37 -13.95 22.20 -5.91
CA ALA A 37 -15.29 22.71 -5.65
C ALA A 37 -15.57 24.01 -6.44
N ARG A 38 -14.62 24.94 -6.48
CA ARG A 38 -14.73 26.18 -7.25
C ARG A 38 -14.77 25.94 -8.76
N ILE A 39 -14.01 24.99 -9.29
CA ILE A 39 -14.07 24.58 -10.71
C ILE A 39 -15.46 23.98 -11.02
N THR A 40 -15.93 23.07 -10.17
CA THR A 40 -17.25 22.43 -10.31
C THR A 40 -18.37 23.48 -10.31
N ALA A 41 -18.38 24.38 -9.34
CA ALA A 41 -19.37 25.46 -9.23
C ALA A 41 -19.38 26.35 -10.49
N ARG A 42 -18.21 26.65 -11.05
CA ARG A 42 -18.10 27.43 -12.28
C ARG A 42 -18.62 26.68 -13.51
N ARG A 43 -18.35 25.38 -13.63
CA ARG A 43 -18.89 24.55 -14.74
C ARG A 43 -20.41 24.48 -14.72
N VAL A 44 -21.01 24.36 -13.53
CA VAL A 44 -22.46 24.43 -13.33
C VAL A 44 -23.01 25.81 -13.72
N ALA A 45 -22.34 26.89 -13.30
CA ALA A 45 -22.74 28.26 -13.64
C ALA A 45 -22.71 28.56 -15.15
N VAL A 46 -21.87 27.86 -15.92
CA VAL A 46 -21.78 27.97 -17.39
C VAL A 46 -22.70 26.97 -18.11
N GLY A 47 -23.56 26.24 -17.36
CA GLY A 47 -24.59 25.37 -17.92
C GLY A 47 -24.19 23.89 -18.09
N THR A 48 -23.07 23.45 -17.51
CA THR A 48 -22.70 22.03 -17.52
C THR A 48 -23.58 21.27 -16.51
N PRO A 49 -24.20 20.13 -16.88
CA PRO A 49 -24.96 19.31 -15.95
C PRO A 49 -24.12 18.91 -14.72
N GLU A 50 -24.70 18.94 -13.53
CA GLU A 50 -23.96 18.78 -12.26
C GLU A 50 -23.13 17.49 -12.19
N ALA A 51 -23.65 16.39 -12.74
CA ALA A 51 -22.94 15.11 -12.81
C ALA A 51 -21.66 15.17 -13.68
N ALA A 52 -21.66 15.96 -14.74
CA ALA A 52 -20.51 16.15 -15.65
C ALA A 52 -19.60 17.32 -15.22
N ALA A 53 -20.13 18.25 -14.41
CA ALA A 53 -19.39 19.40 -13.89
C ALA A 53 -18.40 19.01 -12.78
N ARG A 54 -18.68 17.92 -12.05
CA ARG A 54 -17.92 17.50 -10.86
C ARG A 54 -16.51 17.06 -11.24
N ILE A 55 -15.52 17.64 -10.57
CA ILE A 55 -14.11 17.26 -10.71
C ILE A 55 -13.56 16.72 -9.39
N ALA A 56 -12.74 15.68 -9.45
CA ALA A 56 -12.12 15.09 -8.28
C ALA A 56 -10.93 15.94 -7.78
N ARG A 57 -10.74 15.96 -6.46
CA ARG A 57 -9.56 16.59 -5.81
C ARG A 57 -8.25 16.06 -6.38
N SER A 58 -8.15 14.76 -6.64
CA SER A 58 -6.96 14.11 -7.21
C SER A 58 -6.62 14.65 -8.60
N THR A 59 -7.62 14.86 -9.45
CA THR A 59 -7.46 15.46 -10.77
C THR A 59 -6.89 16.87 -10.70
N VAL A 60 -7.30 17.66 -9.70
CA VAL A 60 -6.73 19.00 -9.45
C VAL A 60 -5.31 18.90 -8.91
N TYR A 61 -5.06 18.00 -7.94
CA TYR A 61 -3.74 17.75 -7.36
C TYR A 61 -2.71 17.37 -8.43
N ASP A 62 -3.09 16.53 -9.40
CA ASP A 62 -2.22 16.09 -10.49
C ASP A 62 -1.66 17.24 -11.33
N VAL A 63 -2.37 18.38 -11.42
CA VAL A 63 -1.91 19.58 -12.15
C VAL A 63 -0.71 20.24 -11.46
N PHE A 64 -0.57 20.11 -10.14
CA PHE A 64 0.50 20.72 -9.35
C PHE A 64 1.72 19.81 -9.14
N ARG A 65 1.71 18.60 -9.71
CA ARG A 65 2.77 17.61 -9.51
C ARG A 65 3.99 17.90 -10.40
N PRO A 66 5.22 17.97 -9.85
CA PRO A 66 6.43 18.15 -10.64
C PRO A 66 6.72 16.96 -11.55
N GLY A 67 7.42 17.21 -12.67
CA GLY A 67 7.93 16.16 -13.57
C GLY A 67 6.89 15.53 -14.52
N ARG A 68 5.67 16.06 -14.62
CA ARG A 68 4.67 15.58 -15.59
C ARG A 68 4.92 16.13 -16.99
N THR A 69 5.09 15.21 -17.95
CA THR A 69 5.28 15.48 -19.39
C THR A 69 3.98 15.40 -20.19
N ARG A 70 2.82 15.27 -19.53
CA ARG A 70 1.47 15.29 -20.15
C ARG A 70 0.47 15.96 -19.22
N LEU A 71 0.13 17.23 -19.49
CA LEU A 71 -0.88 17.99 -18.75
C LEU A 71 -2.13 18.24 -19.59
N ASN A 72 -3.31 18.15 -18.96
CA ASN A 72 -4.57 18.57 -19.59
C ASN A 72 -4.64 20.11 -19.59
N VAL A 73 -4.44 20.69 -20.77
CA VAL A 73 -4.37 22.14 -20.96
C VAL A 73 -5.70 22.85 -20.62
N SER A 74 -6.83 22.19 -20.90
CA SER A 74 -8.15 22.74 -20.55
C SER A 74 -8.28 22.85 -19.02
N LEU A 75 -7.89 21.80 -18.31
CA LEU A 75 -7.89 21.77 -16.85
C LEU A 75 -6.91 22.76 -16.22
N VAL A 76 -5.70 22.91 -16.76
CA VAL A 76 -4.73 23.94 -16.32
C VAL A 76 -5.39 25.32 -16.37
N GLY A 77 -6.11 25.61 -17.46
CA GLY A 77 -6.82 26.88 -17.63
C GLY A 77 -7.97 27.10 -16.63
N GLU A 78 -8.65 26.04 -16.21
CA GLU A 78 -9.67 26.11 -15.16
C GLU A 78 -9.05 26.36 -13.78
N VAL A 79 -7.95 25.66 -13.48
CA VAL A 79 -7.20 25.77 -12.21
C VAL A 79 -6.66 27.19 -12.02
N VAL A 80 -5.89 27.72 -12.99
CA VAL A 80 -5.28 29.05 -12.83
C VAL A 80 -6.32 30.15 -12.71
N ARG A 81 -7.46 29.99 -13.39
CA ARG A 81 -8.55 30.95 -13.35
C ARG A 81 -9.30 30.95 -12.02
N VAL A 82 -9.51 29.77 -11.43
CA VAL A 82 -10.09 29.64 -10.07
C VAL A 82 -9.11 30.13 -8.99
N LEU A 83 -7.81 30.14 -9.29
CA LEU A 83 -6.78 30.77 -8.47
C LEU A 83 -6.66 32.29 -8.68
N GLY A 84 -7.51 32.90 -9.52
CA GLY A 84 -7.59 34.36 -9.67
C GLY A 84 -6.79 34.95 -10.84
N VAL A 85 -6.32 34.13 -11.78
CA VAL A 85 -5.66 34.61 -13.01
C VAL A 85 -6.69 35.17 -13.99
N ALA A 86 -6.42 36.36 -14.53
CA ALA A 86 -7.28 37.04 -15.51
C ALA A 86 -7.32 36.29 -16.86
N ASP A 87 -8.43 36.36 -17.60
CA ASP A 87 -8.66 35.56 -18.81
C ASP A 87 -7.56 35.66 -19.88
N GLY A 88 -6.96 36.84 -20.06
CA GLY A 88 -5.85 37.04 -21.00
C GLY A 88 -4.56 36.32 -20.59
N ASP A 89 -4.31 36.19 -19.28
CA ASP A 89 -3.14 35.51 -18.75
C ASP A 89 -3.34 33.99 -18.73
N VAL A 90 -4.60 33.51 -18.66
CA VAL A 90 -4.92 32.07 -18.72
C VAL A 90 -4.41 31.44 -20.03
N GLU A 91 -4.47 32.16 -21.14
CA GLU A 91 -3.96 31.67 -22.43
C GLU A 91 -2.44 31.49 -22.42
N GLU A 92 -1.70 32.29 -21.65
CA GLU A 92 -0.26 32.11 -21.45
C GLU A 92 0.05 30.84 -20.67
N TRP A 93 -0.70 30.58 -19.60
CA TRP A 93 -0.59 29.34 -18.82
C TRP A 93 -0.93 28.11 -19.65
N GLN A 94 -1.95 28.20 -20.50
CA GLN A 94 -2.31 27.13 -21.42
C GLN A 94 -1.25 26.90 -22.50
N ARG A 95 -0.64 27.96 -23.06
CA ARG A 95 0.48 27.85 -24.00
C ARG A 95 1.71 27.21 -23.36
N ALA A 96 2.05 27.59 -22.13
CA ALA A 96 3.15 26.97 -21.38
C ALA A 96 2.92 25.46 -21.13
N ALA A 97 1.67 25.08 -20.83
CA ALA A 97 1.28 23.67 -20.67
C ALA A 97 1.27 22.86 -21.98
N ARG A 98 1.21 23.50 -23.16
CA ARG A 98 1.24 22.86 -24.49
C ARG A 98 2.65 22.54 -25.01
N SER A 99 3.71 23.04 -24.37
CA SER A 99 5.08 22.82 -24.82
C SER A 99 5.36 21.31 -24.99
N PRO A 100 6.04 20.85 -26.06
CA PRO A 100 6.26 19.42 -26.35
C PRO A 100 7.10 18.67 -25.29
N VAL A 101 7.76 19.41 -24.39
CA VAL A 101 8.42 18.88 -23.19
C VAL A 101 7.39 18.51 -22.10
N VAL A 102 6.16 19.06 -22.19
CA VAL A 102 5.05 18.95 -21.23
C VAL A 102 3.80 18.28 -21.84
N ALA A 103 3.77 17.96 -23.15
CA ALA A 103 2.62 17.31 -23.78
C ALA A 103 2.98 16.31 -24.91
N ARG A 104 2.31 15.13 -24.89
CA ARG A 104 2.03 14.27 -26.07
C ARG A 104 0.55 13.81 -26.04
N PRO A 105 -0.12 13.62 -27.18
CA PRO A 105 -1.57 13.41 -27.23
C PRO A 105 -2.00 12.01 -26.75
N GLY A 106 -3.22 11.92 -26.20
CA GLY A 106 -3.97 10.68 -25.96
C GLY A 106 -5.14 10.54 -26.96
N PRO A 107 -5.73 9.34 -27.11
CA PRO A 107 -6.67 9.06 -28.19
C PRO A 107 -8.03 9.74 -28.00
N GLY A 108 -8.60 10.25 -29.10
CA GLY A 108 -9.97 10.77 -29.16
C GLY A 108 -11.04 9.66 -29.16
N PRO A 109 -12.33 10.03 -29.08
CA PRO A 109 -13.42 9.09 -28.82
C PRO A 109 -13.64 8.13 -30.00
N ALA A 110 -13.50 6.82 -29.76
CA ALA A 110 -13.73 5.78 -30.75
C ALA A 110 -15.21 5.32 -30.74
N GLY A 111 -15.84 5.31 -31.91
CA GLY A 111 -17.17 4.75 -32.15
C GLY A 111 -17.21 3.20 -32.06
N PRO A 112 -18.39 2.59 -32.20
CA PRO A 112 -18.61 1.20 -31.83
C PRO A 112 -18.05 0.23 -32.88
N VAL A 113 -17.22 -0.73 -32.45
CA VAL A 113 -16.75 -1.85 -33.27
C VAL A 113 -17.25 -3.16 -32.66
N ARG A 114 -17.85 -4.01 -33.51
CA ARG A 114 -18.40 -5.34 -33.19
C ARG A 114 -17.29 -6.37 -32.88
N PRO A 115 -17.57 -7.42 -32.09
CA PRO A 115 -16.60 -8.46 -31.80
C PRO A 115 -16.58 -9.57 -32.87
N GLU A 116 -15.38 -9.94 -33.31
CA GLU A 116 -15.12 -11.21 -34.00
C GLU A 116 -14.41 -12.17 -33.04
N VAL A 117 -14.89 -13.41 -32.99
CA VAL A 117 -14.40 -14.51 -32.15
C VAL A 117 -13.44 -15.36 -32.96
N GLY A 118 -12.27 -15.70 -32.39
CA GLY A 118 -11.35 -16.71 -32.92
C GLY A 118 -10.78 -17.57 -31.78
N PRO A 119 -10.47 -18.87 -32.00
CA PRO A 119 -10.49 -19.89 -30.97
C PRO A 119 -9.15 -20.16 -30.28
N ALA A 120 -9.25 -20.77 -29.10
CA ALA A 120 -8.16 -21.17 -28.20
C ALA A 120 -7.27 -22.29 -28.78
N PRO A 121 -6.00 -22.40 -28.35
CA PRO A 121 -5.22 -23.63 -28.46
C PRO A 121 -5.09 -24.38 -27.13
N SER A 122 -5.08 -25.69 -27.31
CA SER A 122 -5.11 -26.79 -26.35
C SER A 122 -3.76 -27.16 -25.73
N ALA A 123 -3.89 -27.88 -24.62
CA ALA A 123 -2.85 -28.45 -23.76
C ALA A 123 -1.84 -29.38 -24.45
N GLN A 124 -0.62 -29.43 -23.89
CA GLN A 124 0.27 -30.58 -23.99
C GLN A 124 0.91 -30.89 -22.63
N SER A 125 0.97 -32.19 -22.35
CA SER A 125 1.47 -32.87 -21.15
C SER A 125 2.80 -33.52 -21.52
N GLU A 126 3.81 -33.43 -20.66
CA GLU A 126 5.00 -34.30 -20.73
C GLU A 126 5.43 -34.72 -19.32
N ALA A 127 5.55 -36.05 -19.18
CA ALA A 127 5.96 -36.81 -18.02
C ALA A 127 7.50 -36.88 -17.97
N ASP A 128 8.09 -36.80 -16.76
CA ASP A 128 8.81 -37.89 -16.09
C ASP A 128 10.24 -38.14 -16.59
N GLU A 129 11.24 -37.87 -15.73
CA GLU A 129 12.46 -38.68 -15.61
C GLU A 129 13.29 -38.29 -14.36
N ARG A 130 13.55 -39.28 -13.49
CA ARG A 130 14.67 -39.35 -12.53
C ARG A 130 15.57 -40.52 -12.97
N PRO A 131 16.89 -40.50 -12.68
CA PRO A 131 17.34 -41.36 -11.57
C PRO A 131 18.59 -40.91 -10.76
N THR A 132 18.54 -41.25 -9.47
CA THR A 132 19.56 -41.73 -8.51
C THR A 132 21.05 -41.33 -8.58
N GLY A 133 21.58 -40.90 -7.42
CA GLY A 133 23.00 -41.03 -7.02
C GLY A 133 23.32 -40.48 -5.61
N ARG A 134 23.74 -41.35 -4.68
CA ARG A 134 24.50 -41.07 -3.44
C ARG A 134 25.90 -41.69 -3.64
N PRO A 135 27.01 -41.22 -3.02
CA PRO A 135 27.16 -41.07 -1.56
C PRO A 135 28.10 -39.92 -1.10
N GLY A 136 28.29 -39.75 0.21
CA GLY A 136 29.43 -39.00 0.76
C GLY A 136 29.15 -38.23 2.05
N SER A 137 29.38 -38.88 3.19
CA SER A 137 29.32 -38.30 4.52
C SER A 137 30.45 -37.31 4.79
N ALA A 138 30.11 -36.08 5.18
CA ALA A 138 31.00 -35.19 5.91
C ALA A 138 30.28 -34.65 7.16
N ARG A 139 30.69 -35.17 8.32
CA ARG A 139 30.32 -34.68 9.65
C ARG A 139 31.03 -33.36 9.88
N LEU A 140 30.31 -32.24 9.83
CA LEU A 140 30.82 -30.96 10.36
C LEU A 140 29.70 -30.19 11.10
N THR A 141 30.02 -29.87 12.35
CA THR A 141 29.42 -28.85 13.23
C THR A 141 27.95 -29.02 13.62
N SER A 142 27.66 -30.02 14.44
CA SER A 142 26.36 -30.20 15.11
C SER A 142 26.14 -29.31 16.35
N SER A 143 27.10 -28.50 16.79
CA SER A 143 26.95 -27.75 18.05
C SER A 143 25.99 -26.55 17.93
N ALA A 144 26.19 -25.67 16.93
CA ALA A 144 25.32 -24.51 16.73
C ALA A 144 23.89 -24.92 16.30
N SER A 145 23.77 -25.92 15.43
CA SER A 145 22.47 -26.46 15.04
C SER A 145 21.77 -27.22 16.17
N ALA A 146 22.49 -27.86 17.10
CA ALA A 146 21.88 -28.49 18.27
C ALA A 146 21.42 -27.46 19.31
N VAL A 147 22.15 -26.36 19.51
CA VAL A 147 21.76 -25.25 20.40
C VAL A 147 20.59 -24.45 19.82
N VAL A 148 20.59 -24.20 18.51
CA VAL A 148 19.46 -23.58 17.79
C VAL A 148 18.26 -24.53 17.76
N ALA A 149 18.46 -25.83 17.50
CA ALA A 149 17.38 -26.82 17.52
C ALA A 149 16.86 -27.13 18.93
N SER A 150 17.67 -27.04 19.97
CA SER A 150 17.23 -27.15 21.37
C SER A 150 16.47 -25.90 21.82
N SER A 151 16.85 -24.73 21.30
CA SER A 151 16.14 -23.47 21.49
C SER A 151 14.78 -23.43 20.78
N LEU A 152 14.71 -23.99 19.58
CA LEU A 152 13.47 -24.10 18.78
C LEU A 152 12.52 -25.20 19.28
N ARG A 153 12.94 -26.07 20.20
CA ARG A 153 12.13 -27.19 20.72
C ARG A 153 11.06 -26.79 21.74
N ARG A 154 11.20 -25.64 22.43
CA ARG A 154 10.30 -25.21 23.53
C ARG A 154 9.43 -23.99 23.19
N TRP A 155 9.00 -23.87 21.94
CA TRP A 155 8.38 -22.65 21.42
C TRP A 155 6.89 -22.42 21.74
N PRO A 156 6.09 -23.37 22.31
CA PRO A 156 4.82 -23.00 22.95
C PRO A 156 5.02 -22.37 24.33
N ASP A 157 6.13 -22.70 25.02
CA ASP A 157 6.34 -22.32 26.42
C ASP A 157 7.23 -21.08 26.58
N ARG A 158 8.09 -20.75 25.60
CA ARG A 158 8.97 -19.56 25.66
C ARG A 158 8.24 -18.23 25.45
N PHE A 159 7.17 -18.24 24.65
CA PHE A 159 6.24 -17.12 24.60
C PHE A 159 5.25 -17.13 25.78
N ARG A 160 5.45 -17.95 26.80
CA ARG A 160 4.68 -17.88 28.05
C ARG A 160 5.53 -17.36 29.20
N HIS A 161 6.55 -16.56 28.92
CA HIS A 161 6.94 -15.58 29.92
C HIS A 161 5.70 -14.74 30.20
N ASP A 162 5.18 -14.82 31.42
CA ASP A 162 4.16 -13.91 31.93
C ASP A 162 4.76 -12.51 31.83
N LEU A 163 4.44 -11.83 30.73
CA LEU A 163 4.68 -10.39 30.63
C LEU A 163 3.81 -9.77 31.70
N ASP A 164 4.41 -8.96 32.56
CA ASP A 164 3.61 -8.12 33.44
C ASP A 164 2.74 -7.19 32.58
N ALA A 165 1.64 -6.72 33.17
CA ALA A 165 0.68 -5.88 32.45
C ALA A 165 1.34 -4.63 31.83
N GLY A 166 2.37 -4.08 32.48
CA GLY A 166 3.12 -2.93 31.96
C GLY A 166 3.86 -3.25 30.67
N SER A 167 4.60 -4.36 30.61
CA SER A 167 5.27 -4.81 29.40
C SER A 167 4.29 -5.10 28.25
N VAL A 168 3.11 -5.67 28.54
CA VAL A 168 2.07 -5.89 27.51
C VAL A 168 1.57 -4.57 26.94
N VAL A 169 1.26 -3.59 27.80
CA VAL A 169 0.79 -2.27 27.37
C VAL A 169 1.85 -1.57 26.53
N LEU A 170 3.12 -1.59 26.95
CA LEU A 170 4.22 -1.01 26.18
C LEU A 170 4.39 -1.68 24.82
N LEU A 171 4.30 -3.01 24.76
CA LEU A 171 4.39 -3.74 23.50
C LEU A 171 3.23 -3.41 22.56
N VAL A 172 2.01 -3.32 23.08
CA VAL A 172 0.82 -2.92 22.31
C VAL A 172 0.96 -1.49 21.80
N ALA A 173 1.38 -0.55 22.66
CA ALA A 173 1.60 0.84 22.26
C ALA A 173 2.68 0.97 21.18
N ALA A 174 3.79 0.24 21.34
CA ALA A 174 4.86 0.21 20.33
C ALA A 174 4.39 -0.43 19.01
N ALA A 175 3.57 -1.48 19.07
CA ALA A 175 2.98 -2.12 17.90
C ALA A 175 2.03 -1.18 17.15
N VAL A 176 1.12 -0.51 17.85
CA VAL A 176 0.24 0.51 17.26
C VAL A 176 1.06 1.64 16.64
N GLY A 177 2.07 2.15 17.35
CA GLY A 177 2.96 3.19 16.83
C GLY A 177 3.72 2.75 15.58
N LEU A 178 4.16 1.49 15.51
CA LEU A 178 4.81 0.93 14.34
C LEU A 178 3.85 0.83 13.14
N ASP A 179 2.60 0.44 13.37
CA ASP A 179 1.58 0.35 12.33
C ASP A 179 1.21 1.75 11.79
N LEU A 180 1.05 2.74 12.68
CA LEU A 180 0.83 4.14 12.29
C LEU A 180 2.02 4.71 11.51
N PHE A 181 3.25 4.40 11.94
CA PHE A 181 4.45 4.80 11.21
C PHE A 181 4.52 4.14 9.83
N GLY A 182 4.22 2.85 9.74
CA GLY A 182 4.17 2.09 8.48
C GLY A 182 3.15 2.68 7.51
N ALA A 183 1.95 3.02 8.00
CA ALA A 183 0.91 3.68 7.22
C ALA A 183 1.41 5.04 6.66
N SER A 184 2.02 5.88 7.50
CA SER A 184 2.58 7.17 7.08
C SER A 184 3.67 7.01 6.02
N VAL A 185 4.57 6.03 6.16
CA VAL A 185 5.62 5.73 5.16
C VAL A 185 4.99 5.25 3.86
N SER A 186 4.02 4.33 3.91
CA SER A 186 3.33 3.85 2.72
C SER A 186 2.66 4.99 1.95
N GLU A 187 1.96 5.88 2.68
CA GLU A 187 1.30 7.04 2.09
C GLU A 187 2.29 8.04 1.50
N GLN A 188 3.36 8.38 2.22
CA GLN A 188 4.35 9.37 1.79
C GLN A 188 5.12 8.94 0.55
N PHE A 189 5.44 7.65 0.42
CA PHE A 189 6.20 7.11 -0.72
C PHE A 189 5.31 6.45 -1.79
N HIS A 190 3.99 6.47 -1.62
CA HIS A 190 3.01 5.84 -2.50
C HIS A 190 3.34 4.36 -2.80
N LEU A 191 3.71 3.62 -1.77
CA LEU A 191 4.09 2.22 -1.92
C LEU A 191 2.87 1.38 -2.35
N PRO A 192 3.07 0.33 -3.18
CA PRO A 192 2.01 -0.64 -3.51
C PRO A 192 1.73 -1.63 -2.36
N ILE A 193 2.27 -1.39 -1.17
CA ILE A 193 2.14 -2.19 0.06
C ILE A 193 1.84 -1.26 1.24
N TRP A 194 1.22 -1.80 2.29
CA TRP A 194 0.60 -0.99 3.35
C TRP A 194 1.49 -0.85 4.58
N LEU A 195 2.31 -1.85 4.91
CA LEU A 195 3.28 -1.85 6.04
C LEU A 195 2.66 -1.54 7.42
N ASP A 196 1.35 -1.38 7.50
CA ASP A 196 0.54 -0.86 8.60
C ASP A 196 0.01 -1.97 9.52
N THR A 197 0.57 -3.18 9.39
CA THR A 197 0.13 -4.36 10.14
C THR A 197 1.29 -5.18 10.69
N ILE A 198 2.50 -4.62 10.72
CA ILE A 198 3.68 -5.27 11.30
C ILE A 198 3.52 -5.42 12.81
N GLY A 199 3.14 -4.35 13.50
CA GLY A 199 2.82 -4.37 14.92
C GLY A 199 1.65 -5.30 15.22
N THR A 200 0.58 -5.22 14.43
CA THR A 200 -0.57 -6.13 14.51
C THR A 200 -0.13 -7.60 14.42
N ALA A 201 0.71 -7.96 13.46
CA ALA A 201 1.23 -9.32 13.30
C ALA A 201 2.11 -9.75 14.50
N VAL A 202 2.97 -8.86 15.01
CA VAL A 202 3.79 -9.12 16.21
C VAL A 202 2.89 -9.45 17.40
N ILE A 203 1.88 -8.62 17.67
CA ILE A 203 0.94 -8.81 18.78
C ILE A 203 0.09 -10.07 18.59
N ALA A 204 -0.42 -10.29 17.38
CA ALA A 204 -1.24 -11.45 17.06
C ALA A 204 -0.47 -12.76 17.29
N LEU A 205 0.76 -12.85 16.77
CA LEU A 205 1.61 -14.03 16.91
C LEU A 205 2.07 -14.27 18.35
N ARG A 206 2.26 -13.19 19.14
CA ARG A 206 2.77 -13.26 20.52
C ARG A 206 1.69 -13.47 21.58
N LEU A 207 0.58 -12.75 21.48
CA LEU A 207 -0.49 -12.65 22.49
C LEU A 207 -1.79 -13.34 22.04
N GLY A 208 -1.90 -13.67 20.75
CA GLY A 208 -3.01 -14.40 20.18
C GLY A 208 -4.00 -13.55 19.38
N PRO A 209 -5.03 -14.20 18.80
CA PRO A 209 -5.90 -13.62 17.77
C PRO A 209 -6.71 -12.42 18.26
N TRP A 210 -7.23 -12.45 19.48
CA TRP A 210 -8.07 -11.35 20.00
C TRP A 210 -7.26 -10.08 20.29
N ALA A 211 -6.05 -10.23 20.85
CA ALA A 211 -5.15 -9.09 21.03
C ALA A 211 -4.72 -8.53 19.67
N GLY A 212 -4.38 -9.41 18.71
CA GLY A 212 -4.06 -9.02 17.34
C GLY A 212 -5.22 -8.27 16.66
N ALA A 213 -6.44 -8.79 16.77
CA ALA A 213 -7.64 -8.15 16.22
C ALA A 213 -7.89 -6.76 16.82
N GLY A 214 -7.71 -6.62 18.15
CA GLY A 214 -7.82 -5.33 18.84
C GLY A 214 -6.79 -4.32 18.35
N VAL A 215 -5.53 -4.74 18.17
CA VAL A 215 -4.47 -3.86 17.64
C VAL A 215 -4.73 -3.50 16.18
N GLY A 216 -5.10 -4.46 15.33
CA GLY A 216 -5.40 -4.22 13.93
C GLY A 216 -6.59 -3.27 13.73
N ALA A 217 -7.66 -3.43 14.50
CA ALA A 217 -8.76 -2.47 14.50
C ALA A 217 -8.32 -1.10 15.03
N GLY A 218 -7.64 -1.09 16.18
CA GLY A 218 -7.23 0.12 16.87
C GLY A 218 -6.27 0.98 16.04
N ALA A 219 -5.26 0.38 15.41
CA ALA A 219 -4.31 1.09 14.56
C ALA A 219 -5.00 1.77 13.38
N VAL A 220 -5.90 1.07 12.67
CA VAL A 220 -6.67 1.66 11.57
C VAL A 220 -7.56 2.79 12.07
N LEU A 221 -8.33 2.56 13.15
CA LEU A 221 -9.24 3.57 13.69
C LEU A 221 -8.50 4.82 14.19
N LEU A 222 -7.36 4.64 14.86
CA LEU A 222 -6.51 5.75 15.30
C LEU A 222 -5.92 6.51 14.12
N ASN A 223 -5.49 5.80 13.07
CA ASN A 223 -5.02 6.43 11.84
C ASN A 223 -6.12 7.30 11.20
N GLN A 224 -7.36 6.80 11.17
CA GLN A 224 -8.51 7.56 10.66
C GLN A 224 -8.88 8.75 11.55
N LEU A 225 -8.72 8.62 12.87
CA LEU A 225 -8.96 9.76 13.77
C LEU A 225 -7.94 10.88 13.54
N ALA A 226 -6.69 10.53 13.24
CA ALA A 226 -5.62 11.49 12.97
C ALA A 226 -5.72 12.16 11.59
N HIS A 227 -6.19 11.45 10.56
CA HIS A 227 -6.15 11.92 9.16
C HIS A 227 -7.53 12.10 8.50
N GLY A 228 -8.62 11.87 9.24
CA GLY A 228 -10.00 12.00 8.79
C GLY A 228 -10.70 10.65 8.52
N PRO A 229 -12.03 10.55 8.70
CA PRO A 229 -12.77 9.28 8.69
C PRO A 229 -13.09 8.78 7.27
N THR A 230 -12.12 8.78 6.37
CA THR A 230 -12.32 8.33 4.98
C THR A 230 -12.39 6.80 4.86
N SER A 231 -11.69 6.05 5.72
CA SER A 231 -11.43 4.62 5.52
C SER A 231 -11.80 3.73 6.72
N PHE A 232 -12.79 4.12 7.54
CA PHE A 232 -13.08 3.42 8.81
C PHE A 232 -13.47 1.94 8.65
N TRP A 233 -14.13 1.56 7.55
CA TRP A 233 -14.52 0.17 7.29
C TRP A 233 -13.32 -0.77 7.13
N PHE A 234 -12.14 -0.25 6.79
CA PHE A 234 -10.92 -1.05 6.69
C PHE A 234 -10.41 -1.54 8.05
N ALA A 235 -10.96 -1.07 9.18
CA ALA A 235 -10.70 -1.67 10.48
C ALA A 235 -11.08 -3.15 10.52
N LEU A 236 -12.10 -3.57 9.74
CA LEU A 236 -12.47 -4.98 9.58
C LEU A 236 -11.34 -5.81 8.95
N VAL A 237 -10.58 -5.23 8.03
CA VAL A 237 -9.42 -5.88 7.41
C VAL A 237 -8.32 -6.09 8.45
N GLY A 238 -8.07 -5.08 9.29
CA GLY A 238 -7.13 -5.18 10.42
C GLY A 238 -7.53 -6.27 11.43
N VAL A 239 -8.83 -6.37 11.76
CA VAL A 239 -9.38 -7.45 12.60
C VAL A 239 -9.07 -8.82 11.99
N VAL A 240 -9.41 -9.03 10.72
CA VAL A 240 -9.18 -10.32 10.05
C VAL A 240 -7.69 -10.67 10.00
N ALA A 241 -6.82 -9.70 9.71
CA ALA A 241 -5.38 -9.91 9.71
C ALA A 241 -4.89 -10.39 11.08
N GLY A 242 -5.28 -9.70 12.16
CA GLY A 242 -4.94 -10.06 13.53
C GLY A 242 -5.45 -11.43 13.95
N LEU A 243 -6.69 -11.78 13.59
CA LEU A 243 -7.27 -13.09 13.88
C LEU A 243 -6.50 -14.22 13.17
N LEU A 244 -6.18 -14.04 11.89
CA LEU A 244 -5.50 -15.06 11.08
C LEU A 244 -4.05 -15.28 11.52
N TRP A 245 -3.28 -14.20 11.77
CA TRP A 245 -1.95 -14.33 12.34
C TRP A 245 -1.98 -14.97 13.72
N GLY A 246 -2.91 -14.57 14.59
CA GLY A 246 -2.98 -15.12 15.94
C GLY A 246 -3.44 -16.58 15.99
N ALA A 247 -4.31 -17.00 15.06
CA ALA A 247 -4.62 -18.40 14.85
C ALA A 247 -3.39 -19.17 14.32
N GLY A 248 -2.67 -18.59 13.36
CA GLY A 248 -1.42 -19.13 12.82
C GLY A 248 -0.33 -19.32 13.88
N GLY A 249 -0.18 -18.37 14.80
CA GLY A 249 0.77 -18.43 15.93
C GLY A 249 0.52 -19.59 16.89
N ARG A 250 -0.71 -20.14 16.93
CA ARG A 250 -1.05 -21.34 17.71
C ARG A 250 -0.67 -22.65 17.01
N LEU A 251 -0.33 -22.61 15.72
CA LEU A 251 0.02 -23.81 14.97
C LEU A 251 1.42 -24.30 15.35
N ARG A 252 1.51 -25.58 15.70
CA ARG A 252 2.80 -26.21 16.06
C ARG A 252 3.76 -26.20 14.86
N GLY A 253 4.96 -25.66 15.08
CA GLY A 253 6.07 -25.75 14.13
C GLY A 253 6.11 -24.66 13.06
N LEU A 254 5.29 -23.60 13.18
CA LEU A 254 5.34 -22.42 12.31
C LEU A 254 6.77 -21.88 12.15
N GLN A 255 7.50 -21.75 13.26
CA GLN A 255 8.89 -21.29 13.36
C GLN A 255 9.94 -22.19 12.72
N ARG A 256 9.60 -23.46 12.45
CA ARG A 256 10.59 -24.43 11.95
C ARG A 256 10.63 -24.45 10.42
N SER A 257 9.77 -23.69 9.76
CA SER A 257 9.60 -23.78 8.32
C SER A 257 9.20 -22.44 7.75
N SER A 258 10.11 -21.82 7.00
CA SER A 258 9.82 -20.61 6.22
C SER A 258 8.63 -20.81 5.28
N TRP A 259 8.41 -22.04 4.80
CA TRP A 259 7.22 -22.39 4.01
C TRP A 259 5.91 -22.17 4.79
N ARG A 260 5.86 -22.48 6.09
CA ARG A 260 4.66 -22.26 6.91
C ARG A 260 4.41 -20.77 7.15
N LEU A 261 5.46 -19.96 7.27
CA LEU A 261 5.35 -18.50 7.35
C LEU A 261 4.85 -17.90 6.04
N LEU A 262 5.35 -18.40 4.90
CA LEU A 262 4.87 -18.03 3.57
C LEU A 262 3.37 -18.36 3.43
N VAL A 263 2.98 -19.60 3.73
CA VAL A 263 1.57 -20.02 3.67
C VAL A 263 0.69 -19.19 4.60
N LEU A 264 1.15 -18.90 5.82
CA LEU A 264 0.42 -18.03 6.74
C LEU A 264 0.22 -16.62 6.15
N GLY A 265 1.27 -16.01 5.60
CA GLY A 265 1.18 -14.72 4.93
C GLY A 265 0.20 -14.74 3.75
N LEU A 266 0.19 -15.80 2.95
CA LEU A 266 -0.75 -15.97 1.84
C LEU A 266 -2.20 -16.14 2.33
N VAL A 267 -2.42 -16.92 3.37
CA VAL A 267 -3.76 -17.08 3.98
C VAL A 267 -4.27 -15.74 4.51
N VAL A 268 -3.40 -14.97 5.18
CA VAL A 268 -3.73 -13.62 5.65
C VAL A 268 -4.03 -12.70 4.47
N ALA A 269 -3.24 -12.73 3.39
CA ALA A 269 -3.46 -11.93 2.20
C ALA A 269 -4.84 -12.21 1.56
N VAL A 270 -5.20 -13.48 1.43
CA VAL A 270 -6.51 -13.88 0.88
C VAL A 270 -7.64 -13.46 1.82
N GLY A 271 -7.51 -13.66 3.13
CA GLY A 271 -8.50 -13.25 4.11
C GLY A 271 -8.72 -11.73 4.15
N CYS A 272 -7.63 -10.96 4.12
CA CYS A 272 -7.69 -9.50 4.01
C CYS A 272 -8.36 -9.06 2.70
N THR A 273 -8.00 -9.69 1.57
CA THR A 273 -8.59 -9.37 0.26
C THR A 273 -10.09 -9.69 0.23
N ALA A 274 -10.51 -10.82 0.79
CA ALA A 274 -11.92 -11.23 0.85
C ALA A 274 -12.80 -10.21 1.59
N VAL A 275 -12.25 -9.47 2.55
CA VAL A 275 -12.94 -8.39 3.26
C VAL A 275 -12.72 -7.03 2.60
N ALA A 276 -11.52 -6.74 2.14
CA ALA A 276 -11.17 -5.46 1.52
C ALA A 276 -11.97 -5.23 0.22
N THR A 277 -12.14 -6.25 -0.62
CA THR A 277 -12.87 -6.13 -1.89
C THR A 277 -14.32 -5.66 -1.73
N PRO A 278 -15.19 -6.32 -0.94
CA PRO A 278 -16.55 -5.85 -0.76
C PRO A 278 -16.59 -4.48 -0.07
N VAL A 279 -15.69 -4.19 0.86
CA VAL A 279 -15.57 -2.86 1.47
C VAL A 279 -15.28 -1.80 0.41
N THR A 280 -14.25 -2.01 -0.42
CA THR A 280 -13.87 -1.09 -1.49
C THR A 280 -14.97 -0.91 -2.54
N VAL A 281 -15.63 -1.98 -2.97
CA VAL A 281 -16.68 -1.88 -4.00
C VAL A 281 -17.95 -1.24 -3.44
N LEU A 282 -18.43 -1.67 -2.28
CA LEU A 282 -19.73 -1.25 -1.75
C LEU A 282 -19.67 0.07 -0.99
N ALA A 283 -18.68 0.25 -0.12
CA ALA A 283 -18.58 1.46 0.71
C ALA A 283 -17.87 2.59 -0.02
N TYR A 284 -16.98 2.27 -0.97
CA TYR A 284 -16.12 3.24 -1.63
C TYR A 284 -16.23 3.28 -3.16
N GLN A 285 -17.21 2.57 -3.74
CA GLN A 285 -17.50 2.61 -5.18
C GLN A 285 -16.27 2.30 -6.06
N ALA A 286 -15.46 1.32 -5.64
CA ALA A 286 -14.20 0.92 -6.28
C ALA A 286 -13.11 2.01 -6.33
N SER A 287 -13.23 3.05 -5.49
CA SER A 287 -12.23 4.11 -5.34
C SER A 287 -11.51 3.99 -4.00
N VAL A 288 -10.20 4.14 -4.00
CA VAL A 288 -9.34 4.17 -2.81
C VAL A 288 -8.29 5.29 -2.93
N THR A 289 -7.77 5.75 -1.80
CA THR A 289 -6.81 6.87 -1.74
C THR A 289 -5.34 6.43 -1.76
N HIS A 290 -5.06 5.17 -2.10
CA HIS A 290 -3.75 4.54 -1.90
C HIS A 290 -3.22 3.90 -3.19
N GLY A 291 -2.00 3.34 -3.13
CA GLY A 291 -1.25 2.86 -4.30
C GLY A 291 -1.95 1.79 -5.16
N THR A 292 -2.99 1.11 -4.63
CA THR A 292 -3.78 0.13 -5.38
C THR A 292 -4.72 0.76 -6.42
N GLN A 293 -5.06 2.05 -6.33
CA GLN A 293 -5.99 2.71 -7.28
C GLN A 293 -5.52 2.61 -8.72
N ALA A 294 -4.22 2.82 -8.98
CA ALA A 294 -3.67 2.74 -10.33
C ALA A 294 -3.85 1.35 -10.97
N TYR A 295 -3.81 0.29 -10.16
CA TYR A 295 -4.06 -1.07 -10.63
C TYR A 295 -5.55 -1.31 -10.89
N ILE A 296 -6.43 -0.79 -10.03
CA ILE A 296 -7.88 -0.86 -10.23
C ILE A 296 -8.27 -0.16 -11.52
N ASP A 297 -7.74 1.04 -11.77
CA ASP A 297 -8.00 1.82 -12.99
C ASP A 297 -7.52 1.08 -14.23
N LEU A 298 -6.32 0.49 -14.19
CA LEU A 298 -5.76 -0.28 -15.29
C LEU A 298 -6.61 -1.51 -15.63
N LEU A 299 -7.02 -2.28 -14.62
CA LEU A 299 -7.85 -3.48 -14.80
C LEU A 299 -9.26 -3.11 -15.28
N SER A 300 -9.84 -2.04 -14.73
CA SER A 300 -11.14 -1.53 -15.18
C SER A 300 -11.07 -1.06 -16.64
N ALA A 301 -9.98 -0.40 -17.04
CA ALA A 301 -9.75 0.00 -18.43
C ALA A 301 -9.54 -1.18 -19.38
N ALA A 302 -9.07 -2.33 -18.87
CA ALA A 302 -8.98 -3.58 -19.61
C ALA A 302 -10.36 -4.27 -19.80
N GLY A 303 -11.42 -3.73 -19.20
CA GLY A 303 -12.79 -4.23 -19.32
C GLY A 303 -13.26 -5.09 -18.14
N ASP A 304 -12.44 -5.24 -17.09
CA ASP A 304 -12.86 -5.98 -15.91
C ASP A 304 -13.94 -5.21 -15.12
N GLY A 305 -14.93 -5.95 -14.62
CA GLY A 305 -15.91 -5.40 -13.70
C GLY A 305 -15.27 -4.96 -12.37
N PRO A 306 -15.90 -4.02 -11.63
CA PRO A 306 -15.30 -3.43 -10.43
C PRO A 306 -14.91 -4.46 -9.37
N TRP A 307 -15.69 -5.54 -9.23
CA TRP A 307 -15.38 -6.64 -8.31
C TRP A 307 -14.07 -7.35 -8.64
N VAL A 308 -13.83 -7.66 -9.92
CA VAL A 308 -12.64 -8.37 -10.38
C VAL A 308 -11.43 -7.44 -10.33
N ALA A 309 -11.56 -6.22 -10.84
CA ALA A 309 -10.50 -5.22 -10.84
C ALA A 309 -10.00 -4.94 -9.41
N VAL A 310 -10.91 -4.70 -8.47
CA VAL A 310 -10.58 -4.48 -7.06
C VAL A 310 -9.99 -5.73 -6.43
N ALA A 311 -10.56 -6.92 -6.67
CA ALA A 311 -10.05 -8.17 -6.09
C ALA A 311 -8.62 -8.46 -6.51
N LEU A 312 -8.30 -8.32 -7.81
CA LEU A 312 -6.97 -8.55 -8.33
C LEU A 312 -5.96 -7.52 -7.82
N ALA A 313 -6.33 -6.24 -7.82
CA ALA A 313 -5.47 -5.17 -7.29
C ALA A 313 -5.17 -5.37 -5.79
N ASN A 314 -6.21 -5.65 -5.00
CA ASN A 314 -6.07 -5.89 -3.56
C ASN A 314 -5.29 -7.18 -3.27
N LEU A 315 -5.50 -8.25 -4.06
CA LEU A 315 -4.78 -9.51 -3.86
C LEU A 315 -3.29 -9.35 -4.14
N GLY A 316 -2.93 -8.69 -5.25
CA GLY A 316 -1.53 -8.45 -5.61
C GLY A 316 -0.79 -7.67 -4.52
N ALA A 317 -1.37 -6.56 -4.05
CA ALA A 317 -0.82 -5.77 -2.96
C ALA A 317 -0.77 -6.55 -1.64
N SER A 318 -1.85 -7.27 -1.30
CA SER A 318 -1.96 -8.02 -0.05
C SER A 318 -0.98 -9.18 0.02
N VAL A 319 -0.71 -9.87 -1.09
CA VAL A 319 0.26 -10.99 -1.10
C VAL A 319 1.66 -10.48 -0.75
N LEU A 320 2.12 -9.42 -1.42
CA LEU A 320 3.44 -8.86 -1.14
C LEU A 320 3.53 -8.33 0.29
N ASP A 321 2.52 -7.56 0.72
CA ASP A 321 2.46 -6.95 2.04
C ASP A 321 2.40 -7.99 3.16
N LYS A 322 1.43 -8.93 3.12
CA LYS A 322 1.19 -9.86 4.23
C LYS A 322 2.26 -10.94 4.32
N VAL A 323 2.88 -11.35 3.22
CA VAL A 323 4.06 -12.23 3.25
C VAL A 323 5.23 -11.50 3.91
N LEU A 324 5.59 -10.30 3.44
CA LEU A 324 6.69 -9.52 4.01
C LEU A 324 6.46 -9.26 5.51
N THR A 325 5.28 -8.77 5.86
CA THR A 325 4.87 -8.48 7.24
C THR A 325 4.96 -9.71 8.13
N THR A 326 4.57 -10.90 7.66
CA THR A 326 4.69 -12.14 8.43
C THR A 326 6.14 -12.46 8.75
N PHE A 327 7.04 -12.34 7.78
CA PHE A 327 8.47 -12.59 8.00
C PHE A 327 9.11 -11.54 8.90
N VAL A 328 8.79 -10.26 8.71
CA VAL A 328 9.32 -9.16 9.54
C VAL A 328 8.85 -9.31 10.98
N ALA A 329 7.55 -9.54 11.20
CA ALA A 329 6.99 -9.74 12.54
C ALA A 329 7.64 -10.94 13.24
N PHE A 330 7.82 -12.05 12.52
CA PHE A 330 8.52 -13.22 13.04
C PHE A 330 9.97 -12.91 13.43
N ALA A 331 10.71 -12.18 12.58
CA ALA A 331 12.08 -11.78 12.88
C ALA A 331 12.18 -10.84 14.10
N LEU A 332 11.24 -9.90 14.24
CA LEU A 332 11.15 -9.01 15.40
C LEU A 332 10.90 -9.78 16.70
N LEU A 333 10.03 -10.79 16.67
CA LEU A 333 9.78 -11.66 17.83
C LEU A 333 11.04 -12.42 18.24
N VAL A 334 11.77 -13.01 17.28
CA VAL A 334 13.03 -13.70 17.55
C VAL A 334 14.09 -12.74 18.12
N LEU A 335 14.13 -11.50 17.64
CA LEU A 335 15.06 -10.48 18.16
C LEU A 335 14.70 -10.07 19.59
N LEU A 336 13.41 -9.88 19.87
CA LEU A 336 12.92 -9.51 21.20
C LEU A 336 13.25 -10.59 22.22
N GLU A 337 12.99 -11.86 21.90
CA GLU A 337 13.33 -13.00 22.76
C GLU A 337 14.82 -13.03 23.09
N ARG A 338 15.69 -12.88 22.08
CA ARG A 338 17.15 -12.88 22.27
C ARG A 338 17.63 -11.74 23.17
N ARG A 339 16.98 -10.58 23.13
CA ARG A 339 17.32 -9.44 23.98
C ARG A 339 16.90 -9.67 25.42
N MET A 340 15.70 -10.21 25.63
CA MET A 340 15.19 -10.51 26.97
C MET A 340 16.04 -11.56 27.67
N THR A 341 16.45 -12.62 26.97
CA THR A 341 17.34 -13.65 27.56
C THR A 341 18.71 -13.08 27.93
N ARG A 342 19.31 -12.23 27.09
CA ARG A 342 20.60 -11.59 27.42
C ARG A 342 20.51 -10.63 28.60
N ALA A 343 19.42 -9.86 28.69
CA ALA A 343 19.23 -8.92 29.79
C ALA A 343 19.12 -9.65 31.15
N GLN A 344 18.55 -10.85 31.17
CA GLN A 344 18.49 -11.70 32.38
C GLN A 344 19.85 -12.33 32.74
N GLU A 345 20.75 -12.51 31.76
CA GLU A 345 22.07 -13.11 31.96
C GLU A 345 23.15 -12.09 32.37
N THR A 346 22.86 -10.77 32.32
CA THR A 346 23.84 -9.73 32.71
C THR A 346 23.61 -9.34 34.18
N PRO A 347 24.50 -9.71 35.13
CA PRO A 347 24.33 -9.31 36.53
C PRO A 347 24.46 -7.79 36.65
N LEU A 348 23.66 -7.17 37.53
CA LEU A 348 23.86 -5.77 37.92
C LEU A 348 25.27 -5.65 38.52
N PRO A 349 26.09 -4.67 38.09
CA PRO A 349 27.35 -4.41 38.78
C PRO A 349 27.04 -3.93 40.21
N ASP A 350 27.66 -4.60 41.19
CA ASP A 350 27.61 -4.28 42.62
C ASP A 350 28.13 -2.85 42.92
#